data_AF-A0A1E7J4V7-F1
#
_entry.id   AF-A0A1E7J4V7-F1
#
_cell.length_a   1.000
_cell.length_b   1.000
_cell.length_c   1.000
_cell.angle_alpha   90.00
_cell.angle_beta   90.00
_cell.angle_gamma   90.00
#
_symmetry.space_group_name_H-M   'P 1'
#
loop_
_entity.id
_entity.type
_entity.pdbx_description
1 polymer ?
#
loop_
_entity_poly.entity_id
_entity_poly.type
_entity_poly.pdbx_seq_one_letter_code
_entity_poly.pdbx_strand_id
1 'polypeptide(L)' 'MFVIGYFLNALATVLDYGLGFYMWVVIAHAVLSWVSPDPYNPIVRFIHNMTEPVLCRVRRWLPFGF' A
#
# COMPACT_ATOMS: atom_id res chain seq x y z
N MET A 1 -25.28 6.11 -22.02
CA MET A 1 -25.62 4.69 -22.23
C MET A 1 -25.48 3.95 -20.91
N PHE A 2 -26.52 3.22 -20.47
CA PHE A 2 -26.53 2.52 -19.18
C PHE A 2 -25.32 1.59 -18.96
N VAL A 3 -24.85 0.93 -20.02
CA VAL A 3 -23.68 0.01 -20.00
C VAL A 3 -22.39 0.71 -19.52
N ILE A 4 -22.14 1.94 -19.97
CA ILE A 4 -20.93 2.68 -19.58
C ILE A 4 -20.99 3.05 -18.09
N GLY A 5 -22.17 3.41 -17.59
CA GLY A 5 -22.37 3.72 -16.16
C GLY A 5 -22.08 2.52 -15.26
N TYR A 6 -22.61 1.34 -15.60
CA TYR A 6 -22.36 0.11 -14.83
C TYR A 6 -20.90 -0.33 -14.90
N PHE A 7 -20.26 -0.21 -16.07
CA PHE A 7 -18.85 -0.55 -16.22
C PHE A 7 -17.94 0.34 -15.37
N LEU A 8 -18.17 1.67 -15.39
CA LEU A 8 -17.41 2.60 -14.57
C LEU A 8 -17.63 2.37 -13.07
N ASN A 9 -18.86 2.05 -12.66
CA ASN A 9 -19.17 1.75 -11.27
C ASN A 9 -18.46 0.47 -10.81
N ALA A 10 -18.50 -0.61 -11.60
CA ALA A 10 -17.79 -1.85 -11.29
C ALA A 10 -16.27 -1.63 -11.18
N LEU A 11 -15.68 -0.86 -12.08
CA LEU A 11 -14.26 -0.47 -12.00
C LEU A 11 -13.95 0.33 -10.74
N ALA A 12 -14.78 1.32 -10.41
CA ALA A 12 -14.62 2.14 -9.23
C ALA A 12 -14.67 1.29 -7.95
N THR A 13 -15.60 0.33 -7.87
CA THR A 13 -15.71 -0.59 -6.74
C THR A 13 -14.48 -1.48 -6.59
N VAL A 14 -13.97 -2.06 -7.68
CA VAL A 14 -12.75 -2.89 -7.62
C VAL A 14 -11.55 -2.05 -7.17
N LEU A 15 -11.43 -0.82 -7.68
CA LEU A 15 -10.37 0.09 -7.27
C LEU A 15 -10.49 0.51 -5.81
N ASP A 16 -11.70 0.80 -5.34
CA ASP A 16 -11.97 1.17 -3.94
C ASP A 16 -11.52 0.08 -2.97
N TYR A 17 -11.90 -1.17 -3.23
CA TYR A 17 -11.44 -2.32 -2.43
C TYR A 17 -9.93 -2.51 -2.52
N GLY A 18 -9.34 -2.39 -3.71
CA GLY A 18 -7.89 -2.54 -3.90
C GLY A 18 -7.08 -1.47 -3.16
N LEU A 19 -7.51 -0.21 -3.24
CA LEU A 19 -6.88 0.90 -2.54
C LEU A 19 -7.08 0.82 -1.02
N GLY A 20 -8.27 0.43 -0.57
CA GLY A 20 -8.56 0.19 0.85
C GLY A 20 -7.69 -0.93 1.42
N PHE A 21 -7.54 -2.04 0.69
CA PHE A 21 -6.63 -3.12 1.06
C PHE A 21 -5.18 -2.63 1.12
N TYR A 22 -4.72 -1.89 0.11
CA TYR A 22 -3.37 -1.34 0.07
C TYR A 22 -3.10 -0.39 1.26
N MET A 23 -4.08 0.42 1.65
CA MET A 23 -3.99 1.27 2.84
C MET A 23 -3.72 0.43 4.11
N TRP A 24 -4.45 -0.68 4.29
CA TRP A 24 -4.20 -1.59 5.42
C TRP A 24 -2.80 -2.22 5.38
N VAL A 25 -2.27 -2.56 4.21
CA VAL A 25 -0.90 -3.07 4.06
C VAL A 25 0.13 -2.01 4.48
N VAL A 26 -0.07 -0.74 4.11
CA VAL A 26 0.80 0.35 4.54
C VAL A 26 0.75 0.56 6.06
N ILE A 27 -0.44 0.49 6.66
CA ILE A 27 -0.61 0.55 8.12
C ILE A 27 0.14 -0.61 8.78
N ALA A 28 0.00 -1.83 8.25
CA ALA A 28 0.72 -3.00 8.75
C ALA A 28 2.24 -2.79 8.68
N HIS A 29 2.77 -2.23 7.59
CA HIS A 29 4.20 -1.89 7.51
C HIS A 29 4.61 -0.87 8.58
N ALA A 30 3.82 0.18 8.80
CA ALA A 30 4.09 1.16 9.85
C ALA A 30 4.13 0.52 11.24
N VAL A 31 3.18 -0.37 11.55
CA VAL A 31 3.19 -1.12 12.82
C VAL A 31 4.40 -2.04 12.93
N LEU A 32 4.74 -2.77 11.86
CA LEU A 32 5.94 -3.61 11.81
C LEU A 32 7.21 -2.78 12.07
N SER A 33 7.27 -1.54 11.56
CA SER A 33 8.43 -0.66 11.82
C SER A 33 8.64 -0.33 13.31
N TRP A 34 7.58 -0.36 14.13
CA TRP A 34 7.67 -0.11 15.58
C TRP A 34 8.09 -1.35 16.38
N VAL A 35 7.68 -2.53 15.95
CA VAL A 35 7.90 -3.79 16.69
C VAL A 35 9.24 -4.44 16.36
N SER A 36 9.92 -4.00 15.29
CA SER A 36 11.21 -4.58 14.85
C SER A 36 11.13 -6.10 14.60
N PRO A 37 10.25 -6.57 13.69
CA PRO A 37 10.01 -7.98 13.44
C PRO A 37 11.21 -8.68 12.78
N ASP A 38 11.25 -10.01 12.89
CA ASP A 38 12.27 -10.84 12.25
C ASP A 38 12.29 -10.65 10.71
N PRO A 39 13.40 -10.17 10.11
CA PRO A 39 13.53 -9.95 8.67
C PRO A 39 13.39 -11.23 7.82
N TYR A 40 13.60 -12.40 8.42
CA TYR A 40 13.51 -13.67 7.71
C TYR A 40 12.07 -14.12 7.47
N ASN A 41 11.09 -13.54 8.19
CA ASN A 41 9.68 -13.90 8.04
C ASN A 41 9.16 -13.52 6.63
N PRO A 42 8.61 -14.47 5.86
CA PRO A 42 8.13 -14.21 4.50
C PRO A 42 7.02 -13.15 4.44
N ILE A 43 6.17 -13.05 5.48
CA ILE A 43 5.07 -12.08 5.53
C ILE A 43 5.62 -10.65 5.64
N VAL A 44 6.61 -10.45 6.51
CA VAL A 44 7.28 -9.16 6.70
C VAL A 44 7.96 -8.74 5.40
N ARG A 45 8.68 -9.67 4.76
CA ARG A 45 9.36 -9.41 3.48
C ARG A 45 8.38 -9.07 2.35
N PHE A 46 7.22 -9.74 2.33
CA PHE A 46 6.16 -9.44 1.37
C PHE A 46 5.59 -8.04 1.56
N ILE A 47 5.21 -7.67 2.78
CA ILE A 47 4.67 -6.34 3.11
C ILE A 47 5.69 -5.26 2.78
N HIS A 48 6.95 -5.47 3.18
CA HIS A 48 8.05 -4.57 2.89
C HIS A 48 8.22 -4.38 1.37
N ASN A 49 8.41 -5.47 0.61
CA ASN A 49 8.61 -5.40 -0.84
C ASN A 49 7.43 -4.77 -1.60
N MET A 50 6.20 -4.99 -1.14
CA MET A 50 5.01 -4.38 -1.76
C MET A 50 4.94 -2.86 -1.54
N THR A 51 5.36 -2.38 -0.38
CA THR A 51 5.21 -0.98 0.01
C THR A 51 6.46 -0.14 -0.26
N GLU A 52 7.64 -0.77 -0.32
CA GLU A 52 8.94 -0.13 -0.58
C GLU A 52 8.97 0.75 -1.85
N PRO A 53 8.47 0.35 -3.04
CA PRO A 53 8.55 1.21 -4.23
C PRO A 53 7.78 2.53 -4.08
N VAL A 54 6.68 2.51 -3.32
CA VAL A 54 5.88 3.70 -3.05
C VAL A 54 6.50 4.52 -1.93
N LEU A 55 6.86 3.89 -0.83
CA LEU A 55 7.46 4.54 0.33
C LEU A 55 8.86 5.12 0.02
N CYS A 56 9.64 4.47 -0.85
CA CYS A 56 10.93 4.98 -1.31
C CYS A 56 10.78 6.28 -2.11
N ARG A 57 9.76 6.38 -2.98
CA ARG A 57 9.44 7.64 -3.67
C ARG A 57 8.99 8.73 -2.71
N VAL A 58 8.12 8.39 -1.76
CA VAL A 58 7.66 9.32 -0.73
C VAL A 58 8.85 9.84 0.10
N ARG A 59 9.75 8.93 0.52
CA ARG A 59 10.96 9.28 1.27
C ARG A 59 11.93 10.15 0.47
N ARG A 60 12.02 9.94 -0.85
CA ARG A 60 12.84 10.76 -1.74
C ARG A 60 12.30 12.19 -1.88
N TRP A 61 10.99 12.38 -1.78
CA TRP A 61 10.36 13.70 -1.88
C TRP A 61 10.25 14.41 -0.54
N LEU A 62 10.20 13.66 0.56
CA LEU A 62 10.33 14.23 1.90
C LEU A 62 11.80 14.63 2.11
N PRO A 63 12.12 15.94 2.20
CA PRO A 63 13.44 16.35 2.61
C PRO A 63 13.58 16.01 4.08
N PHE A 64 14.19 14.87 4.39
CA PHE A 64 14.79 14.66 5.71
C PHE A 64 16.07 15.48 5.74
N GLY A 65 15.91 16.81 5.77
CA GLY A 65 16.99 17.74 6.00
C GLY A 65 17.47 17.58 7.43
N PHE A 66 18.68 17.06 7.59
CA PHE A 66 19.57 17.45 8.68
C PHE A 66 20.59 18.42 8.08
#